data_AF-Q3SRN8-F1
#
_entry.id   AF-Q3SRN8-F1
#
_cell.length_a   1.000
_cell.length_b   1.000
_cell.length_c   1.000
_cell.angle_alpha   90.00
_cell.angle_beta   90.00
_cell.angle_gamma   90.00
#
_symmetry.space_group_name_H-M   'P 1'
#
loop_
_entity.id
_entity.type
_entity.pdbx_description
1 polymer ?
#
loop_
_entity_poly.entity_id
_entity_poly.type
_entity_poly.pdbx_seq_one_letter_code
_entity_poly.pdbx_strand_id
1 'polypeptide(L)'
;MHRANTYAILFSGVLSAGLASPALAGNTYDGLWNVRIVTKTGNCDPVAQYPLTVINGKVTAGNSDITGSVGSQGYVKVSIRGAYANGQLNGNVGSGKWNGASGGIPCSGRWEASRQ
;
A
#
# COMPACT_ATOMS: atom_id res chain seq x y z
N MET A 1 52.89 -59.28 -10.79
CA MET A 1 52.87 -57.80 -10.92
C MET A 1 51.44 -57.35 -11.20
N HIS A 2 50.67 -56.94 -10.20
CA HIS A 2 49.34 -56.35 -10.38
C HIS A 2 49.36 -54.98 -9.70
N ARG A 3 49.12 -53.93 -10.50
CA ARG A 3 49.16 -52.53 -10.10
C ARG A 3 47.92 -52.19 -9.27
N ALA A 4 48.13 -51.65 -8.08
CA ALA A 4 47.10 -50.94 -7.32
C ALA A 4 46.74 -49.63 -8.02
N ASN A 5 45.48 -49.19 -7.93
CA ASN A 5 45.18 -47.76 -8.09
C ASN A 5 44.00 -47.35 -7.23
N THR A 6 44.34 -46.65 -6.15
CA THR A 6 43.47 -46.05 -5.15
C THR A 6 43.13 -44.63 -5.60
N TYR A 7 41.85 -44.24 -5.65
CA TYR A 7 41.48 -42.82 -5.57
C TYR A 7 40.18 -42.65 -4.78
N ALA A 8 40.32 -42.28 -3.51
CA ALA A 8 39.23 -41.79 -2.68
C ALA A 8 38.95 -40.33 -3.07
N ILE A 9 37.73 -40.02 -3.50
CA ILE A 9 37.30 -38.66 -3.82
C ILE A 9 36.49 -38.16 -2.62
N LEU A 10 37.10 -37.27 -1.82
CA LEU A 10 36.41 -36.52 -0.77
C LEU A 10 35.82 -35.25 -1.38
N PHE A 11 34.49 -35.18 -1.47
CA PHE A 11 33.77 -33.96 -1.86
C PHE A 11 33.57 -33.07 -0.62
N SER A 12 34.35 -31.99 -0.53
CA SER A 12 34.16 -30.94 0.48
C SER A 12 32.94 -30.10 0.15
N GLY A 13 31.85 -30.28 0.89
CA GLY A 13 30.65 -29.44 0.80
C GLY A 13 30.88 -28.09 1.49
N VAL A 14 30.96 -27.01 0.71
CA VAL A 14 30.98 -25.64 1.24
C VAL A 14 29.54 -25.23 1.57
N LEU A 15 29.20 -25.11 2.86
CA LEU A 15 27.95 -24.49 3.30
C LEU A 15 28.08 -22.97 3.14
N SER A 16 27.49 -22.42 2.07
CA SER A 16 27.27 -20.98 1.96
C SER A 16 26.13 -20.57 2.90
N ALA A 17 26.48 -20.04 4.07
CA ALA A 17 25.51 -19.38 4.95
C ALA A 17 25.06 -18.06 4.29
N GLY A 18 23.84 -18.05 3.74
CA GLY A 18 23.23 -16.84 3.17
C GLY A 18 22.97 -15.80 4.25
N LEU A 19 23.48 -14.59 4.04
CA LEU A 19 23.16 -13.42 4.87
C LEU A 19 21.68 -13.05 4.65
N ALA A 20 20.83 -13.40 5.60
CA ALA A 20 19.46 -12.89 5.63
C ALA A 20 19.50 -11.41 6.03
N SER A 21 19.26 -10.51 5.06
CA SER A 21 19.08 -9.09 5.35
C SER A 21 17.81 -8.88 6.20
N PRO A 22 17.82 -8.03 7.23
CA PRO A 22 16.60 -7.70 7.95
C PRO A 22 15.65 -6.97 6.99
N ALA A 23 14.53 -7.60 6.66
CA ALA A 23 13.43 -6.92 5.98
C ALA A 23 12.89 -5.86 6.95
N LEU A 24 13.03 -4.59 6.60
CA LEU A 24 12.31 -3.51 7.28
C LEU A 24 10.82 -3.84 7.18
N ALA A 25 10.20 -4.20 8.31
CA ALA A 25 8.78 -4.56 8.38
C ALA A 25 7.91 -3.29 8.22
N GLY A 26 7.93 -2.69 7.03
CA GLY A 26 6.96 -1.70 6.62
C GLY A 26 5.59 -2.35 6.48
N ASN A 27 4.53 -1.54 6.57
CA ASN A 27 3.20 -2.04 6.23
C ASN A 27 3.22 -2.48 4.76
N THR A 28 2.63 -3.63 4.42
CA THR A 28 2.57 -4.14 3.04
C THR A 28 2.01 -3.10 2.04
N TYR A 29 1.23 -2.15 2.53
CA TYR A 29 0.63 -1.08 1.74
C TYR A 29 1.42 0.22 1.70
N ASP A 30 2.59 0.30 2.36
CA ASP A 30 3.49 1.45 2.28
C ASP A 30 3.94 1.70 0.84
N GLY A 31 4.03 2.96 0.44
CA GLY A 31 4.40 3.38 -0.92
C GLY A 31 3.51 4.49 -1.50
N LEU A 32 3.70 4.78 -2.78
CA LEU A 32 2.94 5.80 -3.51
C LEU A 32 1.71 5.18 -4.18
N TRP A 33 0.60 5.91 -4.11
CA TRP A 33 -0.69 5.50 -4.63
C TRP A 33 -1.32 6.62 -5.45
N ASN A 34 -1.92 6.24 -6.58
CA ASN A 34 -2.84 7.10 -7.31
C ASN A 34 -4.26 6.80 -6.82
N VAL A 35 -4.95 7.82 -6.30
CA VAL A 35 -6.33 7.69 -5.82
C VAL A 35 -7.26 8.51 -6.69
N ARG A 36 -8.33 7.89 -7.17
CA ARG A 36 -9.38 8.51 -7.95
C ARG A 36 -10.67 8.58 -7.13
N ILE A 37 -11.18 9.79 -6.93
CA ILE A 37 -12.45 10.08 -6.28
C ILE A 37 -13.52 10.24 -7.37
N VAL A 38 -14.66 9.60 -7.18
CA VAL A 38 -15.83 9.70 -8.05
C VAL A 38 -17.01 10.14 -7.20
N THR A 39 -17.58 11.31 -7.51
CA THR A 39 -18.81 11.80 -6.89
C THR A 39 -20.00 11.07 -7.53
N LYS A 40 -20.90 10.57 -6.69
CA LYS A 40 -22.15 9.89 -7.11
C LYS A 40 -23.40 10.67 -6.70
N THR A 41 -23.31 11.44 -5.62
CA THR A 41 -24.41 12.27 -5.11
C THR A 41 -23.88 13.65 -4.77
N GLY A 42 -24.68 14.68 -5.05
CA GLY A 42 -24.32 16.09 -4.88
C GLY A 42 -23.71 16.69 -6.15
N ASN A 43 -23.42 18.00 -6.11
CA ASN A 43 -22.87 18.75 -7.24
C ASN A 43 -21.44 19.23 -6.97
N CYS A 44 -20.67 18.46 -6.20
CA CYS A 44 -19.22 18.63 -6.06
C CYS A 44 -18.52 18.19 -7.35
N ASP A 45 -17.20 18.44 -7.44
CA ASP A 45 -16.38 18.01 -8.56
C ASP A 45 -16.64 16.52 -8.90
N PRO A 46 -16.95 16.20 -10.16
CA PRO A 46 -17.43 14.87 -10.52
C PRO A 46 -16.35 13.80 -10.36
N VAL A 47 -15.10 14.16 -10.64
CA VAL A 47 -13.92 13.29 -10.52
C VAL A 47 -12.72 14.13 -10.08
N ALA A 48 -11.95 13.61 -9.13
CA ALA A 48 -10.66 14.17 -8.74
C ALA A 48 -9.61 13.07 -8.58
N GLN A 49 -8.34 13.39 -8.82
CA GLN A 49 -7.22 12.45 -8.63
C GLN A 49 -6.19 13.04 -7.67
N TYR A 50 -5.73 12.21 -6.75
CA TYR A 50 -4.79 12.62 -5.71
C TYR A 50 -3.67 11.58 -5.58
N PRO A 51 -2.39 11.98 -5.75
CA PRO A 51 -1.28 11.14 -5.33
C PRO A 51 -1.20 11.16 -3.80
N LEU A 52 -1.20 9.98 -3.18
CA LEU A 52 -1.04 9.80 -1.74
C LEU A 52 0.18 8.94 -1.45
N THR A 53 0.78 9.13 -0.28
CA THR A 53 1.83 8.25 0.24
C THR A 53 1.34 7.54 1.48
N VAL A 54 1.63 6.24 1.58
CA VAL A 54 1.44 5.46 2.80
C VAL A 54 2.81 5.19 3.41
N ILE A 55 3.01 5.59 4.67
CA ILE A 55 4.27 5.39 5.40
C ILE A 55 3.94 4.85 6.78
N ASN A 56 4.44 3.65 7.11
CA ASN A 56 4.10 2.94 8.35
C ASN A 56 2.58 2.83 8.54
N GLY A 57 1.84 2.59 7.45
CA GLY A 57 0.38 2.55 7.45
C GLY A 57 -0.31 3.90 7.66
N LYS A 58 0.39 5.04 7.72
CA LYS A 58 -0.23 6.37 7.78
C LYS A 58 -0.37 6.96 6.39
N VAL A 59 -1.53 7.55 6.09
CA VAL A 59 -1.80 8.19 4.80
C VAL A 59 -1.40 9.66 4.88
N THR A 60 -0.61 10.12 3.91
CA THR A 60 -0.20 11.53 3.76
C THR A 60 -0.42 12.00 2.33
N ALA A 61 -0.69 13.30 2.15
CA ALA A 61 -0.73 13.94 0.83
C ALA A 61 -0.30 15.40 0.91
N GLY A 62 0.94 15.66 0.47
CA GLY A 62 1.51 17.02 0.45
C GLY A 62 1.34 17.76 1.77
N ASN A 63 0.92 19.04 1.67
CA ASN A 63 0.67 19.97 2.77
C ASN A 63 -0.78 19.97 3.29
N SER A 64 -1.50 18.86 3.11
CA SER A 64 -2.92 18.75 3.48
C SER A 64 -3.07 18.20 4.90
N ASP A 65 -4.04 18.73 5.65
CA ASP A 65 -4.48 18.14 6.92
C ASP A 65 -5.23 16.82 6.64
N ILE A 66 -4.45 15.75 6.52
CA ILE A 66 -4.96 14.38 6.34
C ILE A 66 -4.73 13.61 7.63
N THR A 67 -5.79 13.01 8.13
CA THR A 67 -5.71 12.03 9.21
C THR A 67 -6.20 10.71 8.67
N GLY A 68 -5.33 9.73 8.51
CA GLY A 68 -5.76 8.44 7.98
C GLY A 68 -4.74 7.35 8.13
N SER A 69 -5.22 6.11 8.07
CA SER A 69 -4.38 4.93 8.15
C SER A 69 -4.89 3.78 7.26
N VAL A 70 -3.94 2.90 6.95
CA VAL A 70 -4.13 1.61 6.33
C VAL A 70 -3.66 0.56 7.32
N GLY A 71 -4.57 -0.31 7.74
CA GLY A 71 -4.23 -1.46 8.60
C GLY A 71 -3.37 -2.49 7.85
N SER A 72 -2.72 -3.39 8.58
CA SER A 72 -1.92 -4.48 8.00
C SER A 72 -2.73 -5.39 7.07
N GLN A 73 -4.04 -5.51 7.31
CA GLN A 73 -4.96 -6.26 6.45
C GLN A 73 -5.50 -5.43 5.27
N GLY A 74 -5.08 -4.18 5.11
CA GLY A 74 -5.48 -3.30 3.99
C GLY A 74 -6.73 -2.45 4.25
N TYR A 75 -7.30 -2.52 5.45
CA TYR A 75 -8.45 -1.70 5.79
C TYR A 75 -8.07 -0.22 5.87
N VAL A 76 -8.81 0.64 5.16
CA VAL A 76 -8.52 2.07 5.02
C VAL A 76 -9.55 2.89 5.79
N LYS A 77 -9.07 3.86 6.57
CA LYS A 77 -9.87 4.94 7.18
C LYS A 77 -9.13 6.25 7.02
N VAL A 78 -9.76 7.24 6.39
CA VAL A 78 -9.17 8.56 6.14
C VAL A 78 -10.19 9.66 6.39
N SER A 79 -9.73 10.77 6.95
CA SER A 79 -10.42 12.04 7.05
C SER A 79 -9.57 13.13 6.38
N ILE A 80 -10.20 13.94 5.54
CA ILE A 80 -9.58 15.07 4.83
C ILE A 80 -10.53 16.26 4.95
N ARG A 81 -10.18 17.27 5.74
CA ARG A 81 -10.96 18.52 5.88
C ARG A 81 -12.47 18.31 6.08
N GLY A 82 -12.85 17.32 6.89
CA GLY A 82 -14.26 16.99 7.19
C GLY A 82 -14.94 16.04 6.19
N ALA A 83 -14.27 15.64 5.12
CA ALA A 83 -14.65 14.49 4.31
C ALA A 83 -14.07 13.20 4.92
N TYR A 84 -14.84 12.12 4.87
CA TYR A 84 -14.48 10.81 5.38
C TYR A 84 -14.46 9.79 4.26
N ALA A 85 -13.48 8.89 4.28
CA ALA A 85 -13.37 7.78 3.36
C ALA A 85 -13.00 6.49 4.10
N ASN A 86 -13.59 5.39 3.68
CA ASN A 86 -13.22 4.07 4.15
C ASN A 86 -13.24 3.06 3.01
N GLY A 87 -12.49 1.96 3.16
CA GLY A 87 -12.49 0.89 2.18
C GLY A 87 -11.38 -0.12 2.43
N GLN A 88 -10.91 -0.73 1.36
CA GLN A 88 -10.02 -1.88 1.43
C GLN A 88 -9.00 -1.82 0.30
N LEU A 89 -7.74 -2.02 0.64
CA LEU A 89 -6.67 -2.35 -0.28
C LEU A 89 -6.50 -3.87 -0.37
N ASN A 90 -6.14 -4.35 -1.56
CA ASN A 90 -5.79 -5.73 -1.84
C ASN A 90 -4.65 -5.74 -2.86
N GLY A 91 -3.43 -6.05 -2.39
CA GLY A 91 -2.22 -5.97 -3.19
C GLY A 91 -1.93 -4.53 -3.65
N ASN A 92 -2.03 -4.28 -4.95
CA ASN A 92 -1.69 -3.00 -5.60
C ASN A 92 -2.93 -2.20 -6.02
N VAL A 93 -4.12 -2.60 -5.59
CA VAL A 93 -5.37 -1.90 -5.89
C VAL A 93 -6.22 -1.76 -4.63
N GLY A 94 -7.22 -0.88 -4.69
CA GLY A 94 -8.20 -0.76 -3.62
C GLY A 94 -9.40 0.08 -4.01
N SER A 95 -10.43 0.03 -3.20
CA SER A 95 -11.60 0.89 -3.39
C SER A 95 -12.40 1.05 -2.11
N GLY A 96 -13.33 1.99 -2.14
CA GLY A 96 -14.26 2.18 -1.05
C GLY A 96 -15.28 3.28 -1.30
N LYS A 97 -15.82 3.79 -0.19
CA LYS A 97 -16.82 4.86 -0.18
C LYS A 97 -16.24 6.09 0.48
N TRP A 98 -16.77 7.25 0.10
CA TRP A 98 -16.48 8.50 0.77
C TRP A 98 -17.75 9.35 0.89
N ASN A 99 -17.75 10.25 1.86
CA ASN A 99 -18.75 11.29 2.02
C ASN A 99 -18.10 12.54 2.61
N GLY A 100 -18.66 13.72 2.33
CA GLY A 100 -18.18 14.98 2.86
C GLY A 100 -19.15 16.11 2.52
N ALA A 101 -18.75 17.33 2.81
CA ALA A 101 -19.49 18.52 2.41
C ALA A 101 -18.53 19.55 1.81
N SER A 102 -18.96 20.21 0.74
CA SER A 102 -18.25 21.34 0.13
C SER A 102 -19.21 22.52 0.06
N GLY A 103 -18.84 23.66 0.65
CA GLY A 103 -19.71 24.84 0.68
C GLY A 103 -21.11 24.60 1.30
N GLY A 104 -21.21 23.65 2.24
CA GLY A 104 -22.49 23.25 2.86
C GLY A 104 -23.31 22.24 2.06
N ILE A 105 -22.86 21.83 0.87
CA ILE A 105 -23.53 20.84 0.03
C ILE A 105 -22.98 19.45 0.37
N PRO A 106 -23.84 18.49 0.82
CA PRO A 106 -23.39 17.13 1.08
C PRO A 106 -23.09 16.41 -0.24
N CYS A 107 -21.93 15.77 -0.30
CA CYS A 107 -21.48 14.98 -1.43
C CYS A 107 -21.00 13.61 -0.96
N SER A 108 -21.20 12.61 -1.81
CA SER A 108 -20.70 11.26 -1.54
C SER A 108 -20.45 10.49 -2.82
N GLY A 109 -19.69 9.40 -2.70
CA GLY A 109 -19.45 8.52 -3.83
C GLY A 109 -18.46 7.41 -3.51
N ARG A 110 -17.62 7.11 -4.50
CA ARG A 110 -16.64 6.02 -4.45
C ARG A 110 -15.23 6.54 -4.66
N TRP A 111 -14.28 5.82 -4.11
CA TRP A 111 -12.87 6.00 -4.43
C TRP A 111 -12.27 4.70 -4.94
N GLU A 112 -11.26 4.83 -5.77
CA GLU A 112 -10.46 3.76 -6.36
C GLU A 112 -8.99 4.12 -6.15
N ALA A 113 -8.14 3.13 -5.89
CA ALA A 113 -6.71 3.33 -5.73
C ALA A 113 -5.93 2.30 -6.54
N SER A 114 -4.81 2.74 -7.11
CA SER A 114 -3.81 1.88 -7.72
C SER A 114 -2.43 2.31 -7.24
N ARG A 115 -1.57 1.34 -6.93
CA ARG A 115 -0.17 1.62 -6.61
C ARG A 115 0.52 2.19 -7.86
N GLN A 116 1.43 3.14 -7.66
CA GLN A 116 2.29 3.65 -8.73
C GLN A 116 3.35 2.64 -9.14
#